data_AF-A0A0S8GX46-F1
#
_entry.id   AF-A0A0S8GX46-F1
#
_cell.length_a   1.000
_cell.length_b   1.000
_cell.length_c   1.000
_cell.angle_alpha   90.00
_cell.angle_beta   90.00
_cell.angle_gamma   90.00
#
_symmetry.space_group_name_H-M   'P 1'
#
loop_
_entity.id
_entity.type
_entity.pdbx_description
1 polymer ?
#
loop_
_entity_poly.entity_id
_entity_poly.type
_entity_poly.pdbx_seq_one_letter_code
_entity_poly.pdbx_strand_id
1 'polypeptide(L)'
;MESKRLHGREALLCAAIGCIGALLFLFVFPMGSISTLMHDVLGLPGPGAGIALILGPVVILAALVSVLITRATGGALIASLGFGLTCGLVLWLFQIPTNPKGAFGSLPFIAVLALAGLVADACTMLGKALKLPWRSVLTGASLNAVLLTLYWLLIFPFTDQWVKWADVPLLMGVCLGCGAVLGYIAYALSRAFSPRFVPQERE
;
A
#
# COMPACT_ATOMS: atom_id res chain seq x y z
N MET A 1 -17.82 10.95 -11.75
CA MET A 1 -16.45 10.75 -12.29
C MET A 1 -16.47 9.49 -13.14
N GLU A 2 -16.44 9.65 -14.46
CA GLU A 2 -16.45 8.50 -15.38
C GLU A 2 -15.14 7.72 -15.24
N SER A 3 -15.27 6.40 -15.14
CA SER A 3 -14.11 5.53 -14.98
C SER A 3 -13.48 5.33 -16.35
N LYS A 4 -12.25 5.83 -16.54
CA LYS A 4 -11.53 5.62 -17.79
C LYS A 4 -11.09 4.15 -17.84
N ARG A 5 -11.33 3.48 -18.97
CA ARG A 5 -10.69 2.18 -19.23
C ARG A 5 -9.17 2.39 -19.28
N LEU A 6 -8.43 1.44 -18.73
CA LEU A 6 -6.98 1.47 -18.68
C LEU A 6 -6.39 1.27 -20.08
N HIS A 7 -5.64 2.25 -20.57
CA HIS A 7 -4.84 2.17 -21.78
C HIS A 7 -3.38 1.84 -21.43
N GLY A 8 -2.61 1.39 -22.43
CA GLY A 8 -1.21 0.98 -22.22
C GLY A 8 -0.33 2.06 -21.58
N ARG A 9 -0.55 3.35 -21.89
CA ARG A 9 0.20 4.46 -21.26
C ARG A 9 -0.12 4.61 -19.77
N GLU A 10 -1.38 4.46 -19.39
CA GLU A 10 -1.81 4.56 -17.99
C GLU A 10 -1.32 3.35 -17.19
N ALA A 11 -1.38 2.15 -17.79
CA ALA A 11 -0.83 0.93 -17.21
C ALA A 11 0.68 1.08 -16.93
N LEU A 12 1.43 1.58 -17.92
CA LEU A 12 2.87 1.81 -17.78
C LEU A 12 3.19 2.81 -16.66
N LEU A 13 2.44 3.92 -16.58
CA LEU A 13 2.63 4.91 -15.53
C LEU A 13 2.31 4.34 -14.13
N CYS A 14 1.22 3.60 -13.98
CA CYS A 14 0.88 2.93 -12.72
C CYS A 14 1.96 1.94 -12.30
N ALA A 15 2.46 1.13 -13.24
CA ALA A 15 3.55 0.20 -12.97
C ALA A 15 4.81 0.94 -12.53
N ALA A 16 5.18 2.02 -13.22
CA ALA A 16 6.33 2.84 -12.87
C ALA A 16 6.22 3.44 -11.46
N ILE A 17 5.05 3.95 -11.07
CA ILE A 17 4.80 4.44 -9.69
C ILE A 17 5.02 3.32 -8.67
N GLY A 18 4.50 2.12 -8.94
CA GLY A 18 4.72 0.95 -8.12
C GLY A 18 6.20 0.58 -7.97
N CYS A 19 6.92 0.52 -9.10
CA CYS A 19 8.35 0.22 -9.13
C CYS A 19 9.17 1.25 -8.34
N ILE A 20 8.90 2.55 -8.53
CA ILE A 20 9.57 3.63 -7.80
C ILE A 20 9.30 3.50 -6.29
N GLY A 21 8.05 3.24 -5.91
CA GLY A 21 7.67 3.00 -4.51
C GLY A 21 8.46 1.84 -3.90
N ALA A 22 8.62 0.73 -4.63
CA ALA A 22 9.39 -0.42 -4.17
C ALA A 22 10.88 -0.12 -4.03
N LEU A 23 11.47 0.57 -5.01
CA LEU A 23 12.89 0.96 -4.94
C LEU A 23 13.15 1.89 -3.76
N LEU A 24 12.29 2.88 -3.52
CA LEU A 24 12.37 3.76 -2.36
C LEU A 24 12.22 2.97 -1.06
N PHE A 25 11.26 2.05 -0.99
CA PHE A 25 11.08 1.19 0.19
C PHE A 25 12.33 0.37 0.51
N LEU A 26 12.89 -0.32 -0.48
CA LEU A 26 14.09 -1.15 -0.29
C LEU A 26 15.33 -0.32 0.05
N PHE A 27 15.44 0.89 -0.50
CA PHE A 27 16.55 1.81 -0.22
C PHE A 27 16.48 2.37 1.21
N VAL A 28 15.30 2.82 1.65
CA VAL A 28 15.12 3.43 2.98
C VAL A 28 15.13 2.38 4.09
N PHE A 29 14.62 1.18 3.81
CA PHE A 29 14.50 0.10 4.79
C PHE A 29 15.32 -1.13 4.36
N PRO A 30 16.67 -1.04 4.40
CA PRO A 30 17.51 -2.19 4.14
C PRO A 30 17.27 -3.29 5.19
N MET A 31 17.61 -4.54 4.85
CA MET A 31 17.32 -5.75 5.63
C MET A 31 17.30 -5.57 7.15
N GLY A 32 16.22 -6.06 7.79
CA GLY A 32 16.11 -6.11 9.26
C GLY A 32 15.83 -4.78 9.95
N SER A 33 16.13 -3.64 9.31
CA SER A 33 15.90 -2.29 9.86
C SER A 33 14.46 -2.07 10.30
N ILE A 34 13.49 -2.64 9.58
CA ILE A 34 12.07 -2.59 9.94
C ILE A 34 11.84 -3.24 11.31
N SER A 35 12.38 -4.43 11.55
CA SER A 35 12.17 -5.14 12.81
C SER A 35 12.81 -4.38 13.98
N THR A 36 14.04 -3.89 13.80
CA THR A 36 14.76 -3.10 14.80
C THR A 36 14.04 -1.79 15.10
N LEU A 37 13.60 -1.06 14.07
CA LEU A 37 12.87 0.20 14.25
C LEU A 37 11.54 -0.03 14.98
N MET A 38 10.79 -1.08 14.64
CA MET A 38 9.48 -1.30 15.26
C MET A 38 9.58 -1.80 16.70
N HIS A 39 10.47 -2.75 16.98
CA HIS A 39 10.51 -3.40 18.29
C HIS A 39 11.52 -2.76 19.24
N ASP A 40 12.70 -2.39 18.76
CA ASP A 40 13.77 -1.89 19.63
C ASP A 40 13.66 -0.37 19.83
N VAL A 41 13.18 0.38 18.81
CA VAL A 41 13.07 1.85 18.87
C VAL A 41 11.66 2.30 19.26
N LEU A 42 10.62 1.82 18.57
CA LEU A 42 9.24 2.25 18.84
C LEU A 42 8.52 1.42 19.90
N GLY A 43 9.09 0.29 20.32
CA GLY A 43 8.49 -0.59 21.33
C GLY A 43 7.12 -1.15 20.93
N LEU A 44 6.84 -1.25 19.63
CA LEU A 44 5.54 -1.69 19.15
C LEU A 44 5.40 -3.20 19.26
N PRO A 45 4.23 -3.69 19.68
CA PRO A 45 4.05 -5.11 19.91
C PRO A 45 3.74 -5.86 18.62
N GLY A 46 4.18 -7.12 18.61
CA GLY A 46 3.66 -8.15 17.72
C GLY A 46 4.10 -8.09 16.24
N PRO A 47 3.94 -9.23 15.53
CA PRO A 47 4.17 -9.29 14.09
C PRO A 47 3.11 -8.43 13.38
N GLY A 48 3.57 -7.57 12.46
CA GLY A 48 2.68 -6.70 11.68
C GLY A 48 2.85 -5.21 11.95
N ALA A 49 3.55 -4.79 13.01
CA ALA A 49 3.86 -3.38 13.25
C ALA A 49 4.56 -2.73 12.04
N GLY A 50 5.56 -3.42 11.47
CA GLY A 50 6.25 -2.96 10.27
C GLY A 50 5.36 -2.92 9.03
N ILE A 51 4.33 -3.76 8.96
CA ILE A 51 3.35 -3.72 7.87
C ILE A 51 2.42 -2.52 8.05
N ALA A 52 1.89 -2.32 9.26
CA ALA A 52 0.98 -1.22 9.57
C ALA A 52 1.61 0.17 9.39
N LEU A 53 2.89 0.31 9.71
CA LEU A 53 3.59 1.60 9.78
C LEU A 53 4.57 1.89 8.65
N ILE A 54 5.04 0.87 7.94
CA ILE A 54 6.06 1.07 6.90
C ILE A 54 5.56 0.51 5.57
N LEU A 55 5.44 -0.81 5.45
CA LEU A 55 5.13 -1.40 4.15
C LEU A 55 3.77 -0.95 3.63
N GLY A 56 2.73 -1.07 4.46
CA GLY A 56 1.38 -0.65 4.12
C GLY A 56 1.33 0.79 3.68
N PRO A 57 1.86 1.73 4.48
CA PRO A 57 2.00 3.12 4.08
C PRO A 57 2.58 3.38 2.70
N VAL A 58 3.71 2.75 2.35
CA VAL A 58 4.33 2.97 1.04
C VAL A 58 3.48 2.37 -0.08
N VAL A 59 2.93 1.17 0.11
CA VAL A 59 2.05 0.51 -0.86
C VAL A 59 0.78 1.31 -1.10
N ILE A 60 0.14 1.81 -0.04
CA ILE A 60 -1.06 2.65 -0.10
C ILE A 60 -0.78 3.91 -0.88
N LEU A 61 0.34 4.58 -0.59
CA LEU A 61 0.71 5.80 -1.28
C LEU A 61 0.91 5.53 -2.78
N ALA A 62 1.64 4.49 -3.14
CA ALA A 62 1.84 4.11 -4.54
C ALA A 62 0.51 3.77 -5.25
N ALA A 63 -0.35 2.98 -4.62
CA ALA A 63 -1.64 2.55 -5.17
C ALA A 63 -2.64 3.70 -5.31
N LEU A 64 -2.74 4.58 -4.30
CA LEU A 64 -3.66 5.71 -4.35
C LEU A 64 -3.17 6.80 -5.29
N VAL A 65 -1.88 7.12 -5.28
CA VAL A 65 -1.31 8.11 -6.20
C VAL A 65 -1.48 7.64 -7.65
N SER A 66 -1.27 6.35 -7.95
CA SER A 66 -1.47 5.81 -9.30
C SER A 66 -2.92 5.97 -9.77
N VAL A 67 -3.91 5.59 -8.94
CA VAL A 67 -5.34 5.74 -9.27
C VAL A 67 -5.76 7.20 -9.39
N LEU A 68 -5.29 8.08 -8.50
CA LEU A 68 -5.69 9.48 -8.49
C LEU A 68 -5.11 10.26 -9.67
N ILE A 69 -3.86 9.96 -10.06
CA ILE A 69 -3.21 10.59 -11.22
C ILE A 69 -3.79 10.06 -12.54
N THR A 70 -3.90 8.74 -12.70
CA THR A 70 -4.33 8.15 -13.97
C THR A 70 -5.85 8.11 -14.16
N ARG A 71 -6.61 8.06 -13.06
CA ARG A 71 -8.07 7.88 -13.03
C ARG A 71 -8.55 6.61 -13.73
N ALA A 72 -7.64 5.66 -14.00
CA ALA A 72 -7.97 4.42 -14.66
C ALA A 72 -8.35 3.35 -13.64
N THR A 73 -9.39 2.58 -13.95
CA THR A 73 -9.71 1.37 -13.19
C THR A 73 -8.57 0.37 -13.28
N GLY A 74 -8.16 -0.22 -12.16
CA GLY A 74 -7.06 -1.19 -12.13
C GLY A 74 -5.70 -0.54 -11.91
N GLY A 75 -5.64 0.78 -11.77
CA GLY A 75 -4.38 1.50 -11.55
C GLY A 75 -3.72 1.11 -10.22
N ALA A 76 -4.51 0.87 -9.18
CA ALA A 76 -3.99 0.45 -7.87
C ALA A 76 -3.45 -0.98 -7.95
N LEU A 77 -4.20 -1.90 -8.56
CA LEU A 77 -3.72 -3.27 -8.79
C LEU A 77 -2.37 -3.29 -9.52
N ILE A 78 -2.23 -2.56 -10.61
CA ILE A 78 -0.99 -2.56 -11.40
C ILE A 78 0.17 -1.95 -10.63
N ALA A 79 -0.06 -0.86 -9.90
CA ALA A 79 0.97 -0.27 -9.05
C ALA A 79 1.41 -1.24 -7.94
N SER A 80 0.47 -1.91 -7.26
CA SER A 80 0.79 -2.91 -6.24
C SER A 80 1.54 -4.13 -6.80
N LEU A 81 1.17 -4.62 -7.98
CA LEU A 81 1.90 -5.68 -8.68
C LEU A 81 3.31 -5.23 -9.08
N GLY A 82 3.44 -4.04 -9.66
CA GLY A 82 4.74 -3.44 -10.00
C GLY A 82 5.64 -3.30 -8.78
N PHE A 83 5.06 -2.90 -7.64
CA PHE A 83 5.76 -2.83 -6.35
C PHE A 83 6.27 -4.21 -5.94
N GLY A 84 5.38 -5.21 -5.90
CA GLY A 84 5.69 -6.56 -5.45
C GLY A 84 6.75 -7.26 -6.32
N LEU A 85 6.57 -7.20 -7.63
CA LEU A 85 7.50 -7.76 -8.61
C LEU A 85 8.87 -7.09 -8.56
N THR A 86 8.91 -5.76 -8.40
CA THR A 86 10.18 -5.04 -8.27
C THR A 86 10.92 -5.44 -7.01
N CYS A 87 10.22 -5.59 -5.89
CA CYS A 87 10.83 -6.12 -4.67
C CYS A 87 11.44 -7.50 -4.90
N GLY A 88 10.68 -8.44 -5.48
CA GLY A 88 11.18 -9.77 -5.79
C GLY A 88 12.38 -9.75 -6.75
N LEU A 89 12.31 -8.97 -7.81
CA LEU A 89 13.37 -8.86 -8.82
C LEU A 89 14.66 -8.30 -8.22
N VAL A 90 14.58 -7.23 -7.43
CA VAL A 90 15.76 -6.64 -6.77
C VAL A 90 16.38 -7.62 -5.79
N LEU A 91 15.57 -8.23 -4.91
CA LEU A 91 16.08 -9.20 -3.93
C LEU A 91 16.74 -10.40 -4.62
N TRP A 92 16.15 -10.89 -5.72
CA TRP A 92 16.71 -11.98 -6.51
C TRP A 92 18.01 -11.57 -7.23
N LEU A 93 18.03 -10.42 -7.91
CA LEU A 93 19.17 -9.96 -8.70
C LEU A 93 20.41 -9.71 -7.84
N PHE A 94 20.21 -9.15 -6.64
CA PHE A 94 21.30 -8.86 -5.70
C PHE A 94 21.54 -9.97 -4.68
N GLN A 95 20.84 -11.12 -4.80
CA GLN A 95 20.92 -12.25 -3.87
C GLN A 95 20.79 -11.83 -2.40
N ILE A 96 19.91 -10.87 -2.13
CA ILE A 96 19.70 -10.32 -0.79
C ILE A 96 18.92 -11.36 0.02
N PRO A 97 19.45 -11.86 1.15
CA PRO A 97 18.74 -12.84 1.96
C PRO A 97 17.45 -12.23 2.50
N THR A 98 16.33 -12.90 2.30
CA THR A 98 15.03 -12.39 2.75
C THR A 98 14.74 -12.83 4.18
N ASN A 99 14.26 -11.91 5.00
CA ASN A 99 13.76 -12.28 6.31
C ASN A 99 12.43 -13.04 6.13
N PRO A 100 12.29 -14.25 6.69
CA PRO A 100 11.09 -15.05 6.51
C PRO A 100 9.82 -14.31 6.95
N LYS A 101 9.91 -13.45 7.98
CA LYS A 101 8.76 -12.73 8.56
C LYS A 101 7.99 -11.88 7.56
N GLY A 102 8.67 -11.27 6.59
CA GLY A 102 8.02 -10.42 5.60
C GLY A 102 7.66 -11.15 4.30
N ALA A 103 8.22 -12.35 4.09
CA ALA A 103 8.14 -13.10 2.84
C ALA A 103 8.40 -12.22 1.59
N PHE A 104 9.23 -11.18 1.72
CA PHE A 104 9.43 -10.19 0.65
C PHE A 104 9.93 -10.86 -0.63
N GLY A 105 9.29 -10.54 -1.76
CA GLY A 105 9.63 -11.14 -3.06
C GLY A 105 9.07 -12.53 -3.30
N SER A 106 8.40 -13.15 -2.32
CA SER A 106 7.72 -14.44 -2.50
C SER A 106 6.38 -14.31 -3.25
N LEU A 107 5.86 -15.43 -3.77
CA LEU A 107 4.53 -15.47 -4.40
C LEU A 107 3.40 -15.05 -3.44
N PRO A 108 3.34 -15.51 -2.17
CA PRO A 108 2.34 -15.02 -1.21
C PRO A 108 2.37 -13.51 -1.01
N PHE A 109 3.56 -12.92 -0.93
CA PHE A 109 3.73 -11.47 -0.80
C PHE A 109 3.13 -10.72 -2.00
N ILE A 110 3.45 -11.16 -3.21
CA ILE A 110 2.90 -10.56 -4.44
C ILE A 110 1.37 -10.71 -4.49
N ALA A 111 0.85 -11.87 -4.10
CA ALA A 111 -0.59 -12.13 -4.06
C ALA A 111 -1.32 -11.21 -3.06
N VAL A 112 -0.76 -11.01 -1.87
CA VAL A 112 -1.31 -10.09 -0.86
C VAL A 112 -1.34 -8.64 -1.39
N LEU A 113 -0.28 -8.19 -2.06
CA LEU A 113 -0.24 -6.86 -2.67
C LEU A 113 -1.26 -6.72 -3.81
N ALA A 114 -1.43 -7.75 -4.63
CA ALA A 114 -2.43 -7.75 -5.70
C ALA A 114 -3.85 -7.64 -5.14
N LEU A 115 -4.18 -8.43 -4.10
CA LEU A 115 -5.47 -8.37 -3.41
C LEU A 115 -5.70 -7.00 -2.76
N ALA A 116 -4.68 -6.43 -2.13
CA ALA A 116 -4.76 -5.08 -1.59
C ALA A 116 -5.05 -4.05 -2.69
N GLY A 117 -4.35 -4.11 -3.83
CA GLY A 117 -4.61 -3.26 -4.99
C GLY A 117 -6.04 -3.38 -5.53
N LEU A 118 -6.58 -4.59 -5.63
CA LEU A 118 -7.97 -4.83 -6.00
C LEU A 118 -8.97 -4.19 -5.02
N VAL A 119 -8.71 -4.31 -3.72
CA VAL A 119 -9.53 -3.66 -2.69
C VAL A 119 -9.49 -2.14 -2.82
N ALA A 120 -8.32 -1.57 -3.10
CA ALA A 120 -8.20 -0.13 -3.33
C ALA A 120 -9.05 0.34 -4.52
N ASP A 121 -8.99 -0.37 -5.65
CA ASP A 121 -9.84 -0.11 -6.81
C ASP A 121 -11.33 -0.23 -6.44
N ALA A 122 -11.74 -1.27 -5.71
CA ALA A 122 -13.12 -1.46 -5.25
C ALA A 122 -13.58 -0.32 -4.33
N CYS A 123 -12.77 0.07 -3.34
CA CYS A 123 -13.09 1.16 -2.41
C CYS A 123 -13.23 2.50 -3.14
N THR A 124 -12.36 2.80 -4.11
CA THR A 124 -12.48 4.04 -4.89
C THR A 124 -13.70 4.05 -5.81
N MET A 125 -14.13 2.89 -6.30
CA MET A 125 -15.36 2.73 -7.06
C MET A 125 -16.63 2.88 -6.22
N LEU A 126 -16.67 2.25 -5.05
CA LEU A 126 -17.81 2.31 -4.11
C LEU A 126 -17.94 3.71 -3.49
N GLY A 127 -16.81 4.36 -3.20
CA GLY A 127 -16.77 5.70 -2.63
C GLY A 127 -17.12 6.84 -3.60
N LYS A 128 -17.72 6.56 -4.77
CA LYS A 128 -18.10 7.60 -5.75
C LYS A 128 -19.10 8.63 -5.21
N ALA A 129 -19.90 8.26 -4.22
CA ALA A 129 -20.84 9.17 -3.56
C ALA A 129 -20.16 10.16 -2.61
N LEU A 130 -18.91 9.90 -2.21
CA LEU A 130 -18.18 10.72 -1.26
C LEU A 130 -17.37 11.82 -1.96
N LYS A 131 -17.16 12.94 -1.26
CA LYS A 131 -16.21 13.95 -1.70
C LYS A 131 -14.81 13.33 -1.83
N LEU A 132 -14.08 13.74 -2.86
CA LEU A 132 -12.77 13.21 -3.22
C LEU A 132 -11.77 13.06 -2.04
N PRO A 133 -11.58 14.04 -1.13
CA PRO A 133 -10.65 13.86 -0.02
C PRO A 133 -11.07 12.74 0.94
N TRP A 134 -12.36 12.69 1.31
CA TRP A 134 -12.89 11.67 2.22
C TRP A 134 -12.83 10.28 1.62
N ARG A 135 -13.07 10.17 0.30
CA ARG A 135 -12.90 8.92 -0.43
C ARG A 135 -11.46 8.41 -0.30
N SER A 136 -10.46 9.26 -0.55
CA SER A 136 -9.05 8.85 -0.45
C SER A 136 -8.65 8.47 0.97
N VAL A 137 -9.11 9.22 1.99
CA VAL A 137 -8.89 8.92 3.41
C VAL A 137 -9.43 7.54 3.78
N LEU A 138 -10.70 7.26 3.43
CA LEU A 138 -11.32 5.97 3.73
C LEU A 138 -10.67 4.83 2.94
N THR A 139 -10.34 5.03 1.67
CA THR A 139 -9.61 4.02 0.90
C THR A 139 -8.25 3.73 1.53
N GLY A 140 -7.51 4.75 1.96
CA GLY A 140 -6.21 4.55 2.61
C GLY A 140 -6.31 3.78 3.92
N ALA A 141 -7.27 4.13 4.78
CA ALA A 141 -7.54 3.42 6.04
C ALA A 141 -7.91 1.95 5.79
N SER A 142 -8.90 1.71 4.91
CA SER A 142 -9.36 0.36 4.57
C SER A 142 -8.25 -0.48 3.93
N LEU A 143 -7.47 0.10 3.03
CA LEU A 143 -6.38 -0.59 2.36
C LEU A 143 -5.29 -1.03 3.35
N ASN A 144 -4.92 -0.16 4.30
CA ASN A 144 -3.94 -0.53 5.32
C ASN A 144 -4.46 -1.68 6.19
N ALA A 145 -5.70 -1.56 6.68
CA ALA A 145 -6.32 -2.56 7.53
C ALA A 145 -6.44 -3.92 6.82
N VAL A 146 -6.84 -3.92 5.56
CA VAL A 146 -6.92 -5.13 4.73
C VAL A 146 -5.53 -5.71 4.52
N LEU A 147 -4.52 -4.90 4.21
CA LEU A 147 -3.16 -5.39 4.04
C LEU A 147 -2.66 -6.06 5.33
N LEU A 148 -2.79 -5.40 6.47
CA LEU A 148 -2.40 -5.95 7.77
C LEU A 148 -3.12 -7.29 8.05
N THR A 149 -4.43 -7.34 7.81
CA THR A 149 -5.25 -8.54 7.99
C THR A 149 -4.81 -9.67 7.06
N LEU A 150 -4.53 -9.39 5.79
CA LEU A 150 -4.04 -10.39 4.84
C LEU A 150 -2.68 -10.94 5.25
N TYR A 151 -1.79 -10.10 5.80
CA TYR A 151 -0.52 -10.56 6.34
C TYR A 151 -0.70 -11.51 7.53
N TRP A 152 -1.60 -11.14 8.45
CA TRP A 152 -1.94 -11.97 9.60
C TRP A 152 -2.50 -13.33 9.21
N LEU A 153 -3.27 -13.41 8.13
CA LEU A 153 -3.93 -14.64 7.69
C LEU A 153 -3.10 -15.49 6.73
N LEU A 154 -2.29 -14.87 5.86
CA LEU A 154 -1.66 -15.57 4.73
C LEU A 154 -0.14 -15.69 4.83
N ILE A 155 0.52 -14.85 5.63
CA ILE A 155 1.99 -14.84 5.73
C ILE A 155 2.43 -15.29 7.11
N PHE A 156 1.94 -14.64 8.17
CA PHE A 156 2.42 -14.91 9.53
C PHE A 156 2.17 -16.33 10.09
N PRO A 157 1.12 -17.08 9.68
CA PRO A 157 0.98 -18.47 10.10
C PRO A 157 2.14 -19.36 9.64
N PHE A 158 2.88 -18.95 8.61
CA PHE A 158 4.02 -19.68 8.06
C PHE A 158 5.38 -19.16 8.55
N THR A 159 5.40 -18.14 9.42
CA THR A 159 6.64 -17.50 9.91
C THR A 159 6.85 -17.68 11.41
N ASP A 160 6.21 -18.67 12.03
CA ASP A 160 6.27 -19.00 13.47
C ASP A 160 5.92 -17.84 14.43
N GLN A 161 5.22 -16.80 13.95
CA GLN A 161 4.85 -15.64 14.75
C GLN A 161 3.34 -15.42 14.72
N TRP A 162 2.66 -15.90 15.76
CA TRP A 162 1.25 -15.59 15.97
C TRP A 162 1.08 -14.19 16.55
N VAL A 163 0.11 -13.46 16.01
CA VAL A 163 -0.31 -12.17 16.57
C VAL A 163 -0.99 -12.44 17.91
N LYS A 164 -0.55 -11.77 18.97
CA LYS A 164 -1.25 -11.84 20.25
C LYS A 164 -2.55 -11.04 20.12
N TRP A 165 -3.67 -11.64 20.50
CA TRP A 165 -4.98 -10.98 20.44
C TRP A 165 -5.05 -9.64 21.19
N ALA A 166 -4.26 -9.49 22.24
CA ALA A 166 -4.14 -8.24 23.00
C ALA A 166 -3.56 -7.08 22.18
N ASP A 167 -2.72 -7.37 21.18
CA ASP A 167 -2.03 -6.36 20.36
C ASP A 167 -2.87 -5.92 19.15
N VAL A 168 -3.87 -6.72 18.77
CA VAL A 168 -4.70 -6.51 17.58
C VAL A 168 -5.40 -5.14 17.58
N PRO A 169 -6.07 -4.69 18.65
CA PRO A 169 -6.77 -3.40 18.63
C PRO A 169 -5.81 -2.22 18.45
N LEU A 170 -4.64 -2.27 19.09
CA LEU A 170 -3.62 -1.23 18.97
C LEU A 170 -3.08 -1.17 17.54
N LEU A 171 -2.65 -2.32 17.00
CA LEU A 171 -2.11 -2.40 15.64
C LEU A 171 -3.15 -1.97 14.60
N MET A 172 -4.41 -2.37 14.77
CA MET A 172 -5.49 -1.96 13.89
C MET A 172 -5.75 -0.45 13.97
N GLY A 173 -5.77 0.12 15.17
CA GLY A 173 -5.93 1.56 15.37
C GLY A 173 -4.82 2.38 14.70
N VAL A 174 -3.57 1.98 14.92
CA VAL A 174 -2.39 2.60 14.27
C VAL A 174 -2.47 2.46 12.75
N CYS A 175 -2.82 1.26 12.27
CA CYS A 175 -2.96 0.95 10.85
C CYS A 175 -4.03 1.83 10.18
N LEU A 176 -5.22 1.95 10.77
CA LEU A 176 -6.29 2.82 10.29
C LEU A 176 -5.87 4.29 10.28
N GLY A 177 -5.24 4.77 11.36
CA GLY A 177 -4.75 6.14 11.49
C GLY A 177 -3.72 6.49 10.41
N CYS A 178 -2.67 5.67 10.27
CA CYS A 178 -1.67 5.87 9.22
C CYS A 178 -2.26 5.78 7.82
N GLY A 179 -3.14 4.81 7.56
CA GLY A 179 -3.81 4.68 6.28
C GLY A 179 -4.65 5.91 5.94
N ALA A 180 -5.40 6.44 6.90
CA ALA A 180 -6.20 7.66 6.74
C ALA A 180 -5.34 8.88 6.39
N VAL A 181 -4.25 9.10 7.14
CA VAL A 181 -3.30 10.19 6.89
C VAL A 181 -2.70 10.10 5.50
N LEU A 182 -2.30 8.91 5.07
CA LEU A 182 -1.70 8.70 3.75
C LEU A 182 -2.70 8.81 2.62
N GLY A 183 -3.95 8.41 2.85
CA GLY A 183 -5.05 8.67 1.93
C GLY A 183 -5.21 10.17 1.67
N TYR A 184 -5.12 10.99 2.73
CA TYR A 184 -5.13 12.44 2.60
C TYR A 184 -3.88 12.98 1.87
N ILE A 185 -2.69 12.49 2.19
CA ILE A 185 -1.44 12.89 1.51
C ILE A 185 -1.49 12.54 0.02
N ALA A 186 -1.95 11.33 -0.33
CA ALA A 186 -2.11 10.91 -1.73
C ALA A 186 -3.07 11.85 -2.49
N TYR A 187 -4.17 12.26 -1.83
CA TYR A 187 -5.07 13.27 -2.38
C TYR A 187 -4.36 14.61 -2.60
N ALA A 188 -3.63 15.14 -1.61
CA ALA A 188 -2.89 16.39 -1.73
C ALA A 188 -1.85 16.35 -2.87
N LEU A 189 -1.07 15.27 -2.96
CA LEU A 189 -0.10 15.04 -4.04
C LEU A 189 -0.79 15.00 -5.41
N SER A 190 -1.93 14.30 -5.51
CA SER A 190 -2.66 14.21 -6.77
C SER A 190 -3.13 15.57 -7.30
N ARG A 191 -3.46 16.52 -6.42
CA ARG A 191 -3.81 17.89 -6.81
C ARG A 191 -2.61 18.65 -7.36
N ALA A 192 -1.43 18.47 -6.77
CA ALA A 192 -0.21 19.12 -7.23
C ALA A 192 0.20 18.61 -8.63
N PHE A 193 0.05 17.31 -8.89
CA PHE A 193 0.45 16.70 -10.17
C PHE A 193 -0.61 16.75 -11.27
N SER A 194 -1.82 17.19 -10.97
CA SER A 194 -2.87 17.36 -11.99
C SER A 194 -3.58 18.70 -11.80
N PRO A 195 -2.99 19.80 -12.29
CA PRO A 195 -3.62 21.13 -12.24
C PRO A 195 -4.96 21.21 -13.00
N ARG A 196 -5.30 20.23 -13.85
CA ARG A 196 -6.64 20.04 -14.42
C ARG A 196 -7.73 19.67 -13.39
N PHE A 197 -7.40 19.60 -12.10
CA PHE A 197 -8.33 19.42 -10.98
C PHE A 197 -8.81 20.74 -10.36
N VAL A 198 -8.80 21.86 -11.08
CA VAL A 198 -9.72 22.95 -10.70
C VAL A 198 -11.11 22.35 -10.88
N PRO A 199 -11.86 22.07 -9.80
CA PRO A 199 -13.24 21.68 -9.97
C PRO A 199 -13.88 22.86 -10.69
N GLN A 200 -14.49 22.63 -11.86
CA GLN A 200 -15.72 23.35 -12.10
C GLN A 200 -16.64 22.86 -10.98
N GLU A 201 -16.60 23.55 -9.84
CA GLU A 201 -17.68 23.49 -8.88
C GLU A 201 -18.91 23.83 -9.72
N ARG A 202 -19.68 22.78 -10.06
CA ARG A 202 -21.03 22.98 -10.55
C ARG A 202 -21.74 23.58 -9.34
N GLU A 203 -21.86 24.90 -9.35
CA GLU A 203 -22.89 25.61 -8.59
C GLU A 203 -24.27 24.95 -8.80
#